data_AF-G5JET2-F1
#
_entry.id   AF-G5JET2-F1
#
_cell.length_a   1.000
_cell.length_b   1.000
_cell.length_c   1.000
_cell.angle_alpha   90.00
_cell.angle_beta   90.00
_cell.angle_gamma   90.00
#
_symmetry.space_group_name_H-M   'P 1'
#
loop_
_entity.id
_entity.type
_entity.pdbx_description
1 polymer ?
#
loop_
_entity_poly.entity_id
_entity_poly.type
_entity_poly.pdbx_seq_one_letter_code
_entity_poly.pdbx_strand_id
1 'polypeptide(L)'
;MPRRGTRTTTKTAVSEPLTPEVVEEMPKEIALDTVINAEPTAITEPDEFASSEFIDPNARLPRIQALRGITPQLCGYFINVEEMAKAGFIDYDSVSKQLVEYTFESSGETEQGLLLQKPRILVCPRTPLLGFDRAATQETEQLVIVGHWQRSFKEDDNIGNCQFYELFLLNEHNFPLHTVPLSYVAKGANQATFSQEWQKLTQEVTACHALSNGIAARPKDARFKSLCIFEPEVKRELVGQKQKSFTCRIVGHTVPTMETWKQFFVGYDPILKKQVWDGLQPTLPPAIPETLALPGGIEEE
;
A
#
# COMPACT_ATOMS: atom_id res chain seq x y z
N MET A 1 0.27 -83.33 5.40
CA MET A 1 1.72 -83.61 5.50
C MET A 1 2.48 -82.52 4.74
N PRO A 2 3.52 -81.93 5.35
CA PRO A 2 4.26 -80.75 4.87
C PRO A 2 5.68 -81.11 4.37
N ARG A 3 6.41 -80.12 3.84
CA ARG A 3 7.87 -79.86 3.94
C ARG A 3 8.26 -78.71 2.98
N ARG A 4 9.16 -77.78 3.26
CA ARG A 4 9.95 -77.34 4.44
C ARG A 4 10.74 -76.09 3.99
N GLY A 5 10.72 -74.99 4.74
CA GLY A 5 11.93 -74.38 5.37
C GLY A 5 12.64 -73.33 4.47
N THR A 6 13.24 -72.23 4.94
CA THR A 6 13.57 -71.80 6.30
C THR A 6 13.82 -70.27 6.34
N ARG A 7 13.64 -69.73 7.54
CA ARG A 7 13.71 -68.34 8.04
C ARG A 7 15.15 -67.85 8.20
N THR A 8 15.42 -66.54 8.10
CA THR A 8 16.38 -65.83 8.98
C THR A 8 15.99 -64.35 9.12
N THR A 9 16.09 -63.85 10.34
CA THR A 9 15.70 -62.51 10.87
C THR A 9 16.93 -61.75 11.36
N THR A 10 16.95 -60.42 11.20
CA THR A 10 17.78 -59.50 12.03
C THR A 10 17.14 -58.10 11.95
N LYS A 11 16.38 -57.64 12.96
CA LYS A 11 16.74 -56.85 14.17
C LYS A 11 17.36 -55.44 13.92
N THR A 12 16.49 -54.44 14.06
CA THR A 12 16.54 -53.20 14.87
C THR A 12 17.89 -52.60 15.31
N ALA A 13 18.08 -51.29 15.06
CA ALA A 13 18.43 -50.21 16.01
C ALA A 13 18.96 -49.00 15.22
N VAL A 14 18.25 -47.86 15.14
CA VAL A 14 18.48 -46.65 15.97
C VAL A 14 19.94 -46.49 16.40
N SER A 15 20.68 -45.62 15.71
CA SER A 15 22.05 -45.24 16.06
C SER A 15 22.08 -43.82 16.63
N GLU A 16 22.50 -43.78 17.89
CA GLU A 16 22.90 -42.64 18.72
C GLU A 16 24.09 -41.82 18.13
N PRO A 17 24.36 -40.62 18.68
CA PRO A 17 25.14 -39.59 18.02
C PRO A 17 26.66 -39.81 18.13
N LEU A 18 27.39 -39.44 17.07
CA LEU A 18 28.85 -39.51 17.04
C LEU A 18 29.48 -38.28 17.73
N THR A 19 30.43 -38.58 18.62
CA THR A 19 31.22 -37.70 19.47
C THR A 19 32.32 -36.93 18.72
N PRO A 20 32.87 -35.85 19.32
CA PRO A 20 33.68 -34.85 18.62
C PRO A 20 35.17 -35.23 18.63
N GLU A 21 35.59 -36.15 17.76
CA GLU A 21 37.00 -36.52 17.66
C GLU A 21 37.35 -37.17 16.32
N VAL A 22 37.05 -36.48 15.21
CA VAL A 22 37.71 -36.71 13.91
C VAL A 22 37.86 -35.36 13.21
N VAL A 23 38.77 -34.54 13.71
CA VAL A 23 39.33 -33.40 12.98
C VAL A 23 40.73 -33.82 12.56
N GLU A 24 40.90 -34.29 11.32
CA GLU A 24 42.12 -34.05 10.56
C GLU A 24 41.94 -34.39 9.07
N GLU A 25 42.31 -33.40 8.25
CA GLU A 25 42.64 -33.45 6.82
C GLU A 25 41.51 -33.58 5.77
N MET A 26 40.90 -32.44 5.42
CA MET A 26 40.48 -32.15 4.03
C MET A 26 40.71 -30.67 3.67
N PRO A 27 40.94 -30.34 2.38
CA PRO A 27 41.78 -29.22 1.94
C PRO A 27 41.18 -27.82 2.08
N LYS A 28 42.07 -26.86 2.35
CA LYS A 28 41.84 -25.42 2.30
C LYS A 28 41.50 -24.97 0.87
N GLU A 29 40.24 -24.63 0.62
CA GLU A 29 39.82 -23.52 -0.23
C GLU A 29 38.29 -23.38 -0.13
N ILE A 30 37.80 -22.14 -0.12
CA ILE A 30 36.40 -21.72 0.11
C ILE A 30 36.00 -21.65 1.60
N ALA A 31 36.73 -20.85 2.37
CA ALA A 31 36.25 -20.28 3.63
C ALA A 31 36.93 -18.93 3.88
N LEU A 32 36.69 -17.97 2.99
CA LEU A 32 36.89 -16.56 3.27
C LEU A 32 35.75 -15.82 2.59
N ASP A 33 34.70 -15.56 3.36
CA ASP A 33 33.83 -14.37 3.28
C ASP A 33 32.68 -14.50 4.29
N THR A 34 33.04 -14.84 5.53
CA THR A 34 32.10 -14.69 6.65
C THR A 34 32.66 -13.66 7.60
N VAL A 35 31.97 -12.52 7.63
CA VAL A 35 32.08 -11.39 8.56
C VAL A 35 33.28 -10.46 8.33
N ILE A 36 33.04 -9.38 7.58
CA ILE A 36 33.80 -8.13 7.73
C ILE A 36 32.79 -7.01 7.92
N ASN A 37 33.01 -6.23 8.98
CA ASN A 37 32.40 -4.93 9.25
C ASN A 37 32.22 -4.14 7.94
N ALA A 38 30.97 -3.93 7.50
CA ALA A 38 30.70 -3.13 6.32
C ALA A 38 30.86 -1.64 6.66
N GLU A 39 32.04 -1.10 6.35
CA GLU A 39 32.17 0.29 5.93
C GLU A 39 31.15 0.62 4.84
N PRO A 40 30.69 1.88 4.71
CA PRO A 40 29.53 2.22 3.90
C PRO A 40 29.78 1.79 2.46
N THR A 41 29.03 0.79 2.02
CA THR A 41 29.12 0.22 0.68
C THR A 41 28.99 1.37 -0.31
N ALA A 42 30.01 1.53 -1.14
CA ALA A 42 30.05 2.52 -2.20
C ALA A 42 28.73 2.48 -2.97
N ILE A 43 28.16 3.66 -3.24
CA ILE A 43 26.99 3.83 -4.10
C ILE A 43 27.35 3.20 -5.44
N THR A 44 26.95 1.96 -5.68
CA THR A 44 26.99 1.34 -6.99
C THR A 44 26.13 2.19 -7.90
N GLU A 45 26.66 2.61 -9.04
CA GLU A 45 25.84 3.24 -10.07
C GLU A 45 24.64 2.33 -10.35
N PRO A 46 23.41 2.89 -10.40
CA PRO A 46 22.22 2.11 -10.73
C PRO A 46 22.46 1.40 -12.07
N ASP A 47 22.16 0.10 -12.15
CA ASP A 47 22.31 -0.65 -13.40
C ASP A 47 21.36 -0.13 -14.49
N GLU A 48 21.51 -0.64 -15.70
CA GLU A 48 20.72 -0.19 -16.86
C GLU A 48 19.20 -0.33 -16.67
N PHE A 49 18.74 -1.24 -15.80
CA PHE A 49 17.32 -1.49 -15.52
C PHE A 49 16.78 -0.70 -14.33
N ALA A 50 17.61 0.09 -13.65
CA ALA A 50 17.19 0.93 -12.54
C ALA A 50 16.53 2.26 -12.99
N SER A 51 16.45 2.51 -14.30
CA SER A 51 15.74 3.66 -14.85
C SER A 51 14.22 3.45 -14.80
N SER A 52 13.46 4.55 -14.73
CA SER A 52 12.00 4.49 -14.66
C SER A 52 11.33 4.03 -15.96
N GLU A 53 12.08 3.85 -17.05
CA GLU A 53 11.56 3.32 -18.33
C GLU A 53 11.30 1.80 -18.28
N PHE A 54 11.94 1.10 -17.35
CA PHE A 54 11.75 -0.33 -17.11
C PHE A 54 10.67 -0.63 -16.06
N ILE A 55 10.03 0.40 -15.50
CA ILE A 55 8.89 0.24 -14.60
C ILE A 55 7.64 0.02 -15.43
N ASP A 56 7.03 -1.17 -15.34
CA ASP A 56 5.73 -1.43 -15.97
C ASP A 56 4.65 -0.58 -15.29
N PRO A 57 4.07 0.42 -16.00
CA PRO A 57 3.06 1.31 -15.44
C PRO A 57 1.72 0.60 -15.17
N ASN A 58 1.55 -0.64 -15.65
CA ASN A 58 0.35 -1.46 -15.45
C ASN A 58 0.57 -2.63 -14.48
N ALA A 59 1.73 -2.68 -13.81
CA ALA A 59 2.02 -3.72 -12.84
C ALA A 59 0.97 -3.75 -11.72
N ARG A 60 0.66 -4.96 -11.23
CA ARG A 60 -0.20 -5.13 -10.06
C ARG A 60 0.54 -4.66 -8.81
N LEU A 61 0.17 -3.46 -8.34
CA LEU A 61 0.75 -2.89 -7.13
C LEU A 61 0.16 -3.54 -5.86
N PRO A 62 0.94 -3.59 -4.76
CA PRO A 62 0.45 -4.04 -3.47
C PRO A 62 -0.73 -3.19 -2.98
N ARG A 63 -1.65 -3.78 -2.23
CA ARG A 63 -2.94 -3.16 -1.89
C ARG A 63 -2.96 -2.61 -0.46
N ILE A 64 -3.62 -1.46 -0.32
CA ILE A 64 -4.06 -0.92 0.97
C ILE A 64 -5.56 -0.64 0.92
N GLN A 65 -6.25 -0.81 2.04
CA GLN A 65 -7.71 -0.64 2.11
C GLN A 65 -8.14 0.19 3.31
N ALA A 66 -9.16 1.03 3.13
CA ALA A 66 -9.79 1.76 4.22
C ALA A 66 -10.84 0.87 4.87
N LEU A 67 -10.61 0.51 6.13
CA LEU A 67 -11.47 -0.36 6.92
C LEU A 67 -12.33 0.47 7.87
N ARG A 68 -13.64 0.20 7.85
CA ARG A 68 -14.62 0.84 8.74
C ARG A 68 -14.47 0.43 10.21
N GLY A 69 -13.96 -0.77 10.47
CA GLY A 69 -13.87 -1.35 11.81
C GLY A 69 -15.22 -1.75 12.42
N ILE A 70 -15.19 -2.73 13.31
CA ILE A 70 -16.31 -3.02 14.22
C ILE A 70 -16.41 -1.95 15.32
N THR A 71 -15.25 -1.41 15.72
CA THR A 71 -15.09 -0.33 16.70
C THR A 71 -14.37 0.87 16.07
N PRO A 72 -14.45 2.07 16.67
CA PRO A 72 -13.69 3.23 16.21
C PRO A 72 -12.17 3.02 16.17
N GLN A 73 -11.62 2.18 17.06
CA GLN A 73 -10.18 1.86 17.12
C GLN A 73 -9.72 0.99 15.94
N LEU A 74 -10.64 0.25 15.34
CA LEU A 74 -10.40 -0.60 14.17
C LEU A 74 -10.76 0.11 12.85
N CYS A 75 -11.00 1.42 12.89
CA CYS A 75 -11.26 2.24 11.73
C CYS A 75 -9.96 2.92 11.27
N GLY A 76 -9.56 2.70 10.02
CA GLY A 76 -8.31 3.24 9.49
C GLY A 76 -7.90 2.59 8.16
N TYR A 77 -6.67 2.84 7.74
CA TYR A 77 -6.06 2.22 6.57
C TYR A 77 -5.30 0.98 6.99
N PHE A 78 -5.56 -0.14 6.33
CA PHE A 78 -5.00 -1.43 6.66
C PHE A 78 -4.21 -1.99 5.48
N ILE A 79 -3.04 -2.51 5.79
CA ILE A 79 -2.20 -3.28 4.89
C ILE A 79 -1.76 -4.56 5.62
N ASN A 80 -2.04 -5.71 5.02
CA ASN A 80 -1.65 -6.99 5.61
C ASN A 80 -0.17 -7.31 5.37
N VAL A 81 0.37 -8.28 6.10
CA VAL A 81 1.80 -8.63 6.03
C VAL A 81 2.24 -9.05 4.63
N GLU A 82 1.38 -9.73 3.86
CA GLU A 82 1.69 -10.16 2.50
C GLU A 82 1.86 -8.95 1.56
N GLU A 83 0.94 -8.00 1.61
CA GLU A 83 1.01 -6.76 0.84
C GLU A 83 2.17 -5.88 1.30
N MET A 84 2.51 -5.87 2.59
CA MET A 84 3.72 -5.20 3.10
C MET A 84 5.00 -5.81 2.52
N ALA A 85 5.09 -7.13 2.41
CA ALA A 85 6.23 -7.81 1.82
C ALA A 85 6.38 -7.44 0.33
N LYS A 86 5.28 -7.46 -0.43
CA LYS A 86 5.26 -7.02 -1.83
C LYS A 86 5.65 -5.54 -1.99
N ALA A 87 5.29 -4.69 -1.02
CA ALA A 87 5.60 -3.27 -1.04
C ALA A 87 7.07 -2.93 -0.72
N GLY A 88 7.84 -3.88 -0.18
CA GLY A 88 9.23 -3.66 0.21
C GLY A 88 9.36 -2.68 1.38
N PHE A 89 8.77 -3.02 2.53
CA PHE A 89 8.89 -2.21 3.74
C PHE A 89 10.36 -2.08 4.19
N ILE A 90 10.82 -0.85 4.41
CA ILE A 90 12.24 -0.51 4.60
C ILE A 90 12.74 -0.95 5.99
N ASP A 91 11.94 -0.72 7.03
CA ASP A 91 12.24 -1.11 8.42
C ASP A 91 11.08 -1.94 8.95
N TYR A 92 10.97 -3.18 8.43
CA TYR A 92 9.90 -4.08 8.83
C TYR A 92 9.94 -4.42 10.32
N ASP A 93 11.13 -4.52 10.94
CA ASP A 93 11.26 -4.85 12.36
C ASP A 93 10.61 -3.80 13.27
N SER A 94 10.74 -2.51 12.95
CA SER A 94 10.05 -1.45 13.70
C SER A 94 8.53 -1.45 13.48
N VAL A 95 8.08 -1.81 12.28
CA VAL A 95 6.64 -1.87 11.95
C VAL A 95 5.98 -3.14 12.50
N SER A 96 6.71 -4.26 12.56
CA SER A 96 6.23 -5.56 13.02
C SER A 96 5.67 -5.51 14.45
N LYS A 97 6.23 -4.63 15.27
CA LYS A 97 5.83 -4.38 16.67
C LYS A 97 4.47 -3.66 16.79
N GLN A 98 3.97 -3.10 15.69
CA GLN A 98 2.72 -2.32 15.62
C GLN A 98 1.61 -3.08 14.87
N LEU A 99 1.87 -4.33 14.46
CA LEU A 99 0.89 -5.14 13.76
C LEU A 99 -0.27 -5.51 14.68
N VAL A 100 -1.46 -5.56 14.10
CA VAL A 100 -2.69 -5.97 14.75
C VAL A 100 -3.27 -7.17 14.02
N GLU A 101 -4.03 -7.98 14.74
CA GLU A 101 -4.95 -8.95 14.13
C GLU A 101 -6.27 -8.25 13.82
N TYR A 102 -6.69 -8.28 12.56
CA TYR A 102 -7.93 -7.70 12.08
C TYR A 102 -8.87 -8.79 11.62
N THR A 103 -10.10 -8.82 12.16
CA THR A 103 -11.13 -9.78 11.73
C THR A 103 -12.19 -9.07 10.88
N PHE A 104 -12.40 -9.54 9.66
CA PHE A 104 -13.36 -8.97 8.71
C PHE A 104 -14.79 -9.43 9.02
N GLU A 105 -15.70 -8.48 9.27
CA GLU A 105 -17.11 -8.82 9.57
C GLU A 105 -17.83 -9.59 8.45
N SER A 106 -17.42 -9.39 7.19
CA SER A 106 -18.09 -9.96 6.02
C SER A 106 -17.73 -11.43 5.78
N SER A 107 -16.46 -11.80 5.96
CA SER A 107 -15.97 -13.17 5.76
C SER A 107 -15.73 -13.94 7.04
N GLY A 108 -15.50 -13.25 8.16
CA GLY A 108 -15.05 -13.84 9.43
C GLY A 108 -13.55 -14.16 9.45
N GLU A 109 -12.82 -13.89 8.36
CA GLU A 109 -11.38 -14.14 8.27
C GLU A 109 -10.59 -13.16 9.12
N THR A 110 -9.45 -13.63 9.64
CA THR A 110 -8.52 -12.83 10.42
C THR A 110 -7.21 -12.69 9.66
N GLU A 111 -6.76 -11.46 9.46
CA GLU A 111 -5.45 -11.15 8.87
C GLU A 111 -4.59 -10.37 9.86
N GLN A 112 -3.28 -10.59 9.81
CA GLN A 112 -2.31 -9.76 10.51
C GLN A 112 -1.84 -8.63 9.60
N GLY A 113 -1.77 -7.41 10.12
CA GLY A 113 -1.35 -6.25 9.34
C GLY A 113 -1.17 -4.97 10.13
N LEU A 114 -0.74 -3.92 9.44
CA LEU A 114 -0.59 -2.59 10.00
C LEU A 114 -1.88 -1.80 9.80
N LEU A 115 -2.47 -1.31 10.90
CA LEU A 115 -3.65 -0.44 10.88
C LEU A 115 -3.27 0.99 11.25
N LEU A 116 -3.42 1.92 10.30
CA LEU A 116 -3.10 3.33 10.46
C LEU A 116 -4.36 4.17 10.57
N GLN A 117 -4.59 4.77 11.74
CA GLN A 117 -5.72 5.68 11.96
C GLN A 117 -5.42 7.13 11.55
N LYS A 118 -4.14 7.51 11.56
CA LYS A 118 -3.68 8.84 11.16
C LYS A 118 -2.43 8.72 10.27
N PRO A 119 -2.54 8.10 9.09
CA PRO A 119 -1.39 7.90 8.21
C PRO A 119 -0.88 9.23 7.66
N ARG A 120 0.41 9.32 7.35
CA ARG A 120 0.98 10.36 6.49
C ARG A 120 1.16 9.76 5.10
N ILE A 121 0.54 10.36 4.08
CA ILE A 121 0.39 9.74 2.75
C ILE A 121 0.78 10.72 1.64
N LEU A 122 1.62 10.30 0.70
CA LEU A 122 1.76 10.94 -0.60
C LEU A 122 0.79 10.30 -1.58
N VAL A 123 0.03 11.09 -2.33
CA VAL A 123 -1.14 10.61 -3.08
C VAL A 123 -1.03 11.01 -4.55
N CYS A 124 -1.23 10.05 -5.46
CA CYS A 124 -1.46 10.30 -6.88
C CYS A 124 -2.78 9.67 -7.34
N PRO A 125 -3.79 10.46 -7.75
CA PRO A 125 -4.97 9.91 -8.41
C PRO A 125 -4.60 9.31 -9.77
N ARG A 126 -5.03 8.07 -10.02
CA ARG A 126 -4.75 7.34 -11.27
C ARG A 126 -5.93 7.28 -12.21
N THR A 127 -7.14 7.42 -11.70
CA THR A 127 -8.35 7.47 -12.53
C THR A 127 -9.12 8.76 -12.25
N PRO A 128 -10.00 9.19 -13.17
CA PRO A 128 -11.10 10.09 -12.81
C PRO A 128 -12.05 9.40 -11.81
N LEU A 129 -13.10 10.12 -11.39
CA LEU A 129 -14.19 9.52 -10.64
C LEU A 129 -14.96 8.55 -11.54
N LEU A 130 -15.11 7.31 -11.11
CA LEU A 130 -15.75 6.23 -11.85
C LEU A 130 -17.06 5.79 -11.18
N GLY A 131 -17.99 5.30 -11.99
CA GLY A 131 -19.11 4.49 -11.53
C GLY A 131 -18.76 3.00 -11.57
N PHE A 132 -19.26 2.24 -10.60
CA PHE A 132 -19.19 0.77 -10.59
C PHE A 132 -20.55 0.16 -10.25
N ASP A 133 -20.82 -1.01 -10.81
CA ASP A 133 -22.04 -1.78 -10.55
C ASP A 133 -21.88 -2.60 -9.26
N ARG A 134 -22.71 -2.35 -8.25
CA ARG A 134 -22.60 -3.02 -6.95
C ARG A 134 -23.00 -4.48 -7.01
N ALA A 135 -24.12 -4.80 -7.66
CA ALA A 135 -24.61 -6.16 -7.78
C ALA A 135 -23.63 -7.03 -8.56
N ALA A 136 -23.19 -6.58 -9.74
CA ALA A 136 -22.22 -7.32 -10.55
C ALA A 136 -20.87 -7.45 -9.85
N THR A 137 -20.44 -6.42 -9.09
CA THR A 137 -19.21 -6.50 -8.29
C THR A 137 -19.31 -7.54 -7.18
N GLN A 138 -20.48 -7.69 -6.57
CA GLN A 138 -20.71 -8.68 -5.53
C GLN A 138 -20.80 -10.10 -6.12
N GLU A 139 -21.44 -10.26 -7.27
CA GLU A 139 -21.62 -11.56 -7.93
C GLU A 139 -20.30 -12.11 -8.49
N THR A 140 -19.46 -11.24 -9.06
CA THR A 140 -18.20 -11.65 -9.69
C THR A 140 -16.99 -11.59 -8.76
N GLU A 141 -17.16 -11.03 -7.56
CA GLU A 141 -16.07 -10.68 -6.63
C GLU A 141 -14.97 -9.79 -7.25
N GLN A 142 -15.29 -9.13 -8.37
CA GLN A 142 -14.41 -8.24 -9.12
C GLN A 142 -15.09 -6.89 -9.31
N LEU A 143 -14.33 -5.80 -9.23
CA LEU A 143 -14.90 -4.46 -9.33
C LEU A 143 -15.38 -4.14 -10.76
N VAL A 144 -16.69 -4.21 -11.02
CA VAL A 144 -17.25 -3.98 -12.36
C VAL A 144 -17.45 -2.49 -12.63
N ILE A 145 -16.58 -1.89 -13.45
CA ILE A 145 -16.63 -0.46 -13.81
C ILE A 145 -17.64 -0.22 -14.93
N VAL A 146 -18.56 0.72 -14.73
CA VAL A 146 -19.56 1.11 -15.76
C VAL A 146 -19.11 2.30 -16.60
N GLY A 147 -18.08 3.04 -16.16
CA GLY A 147 -17.50 4.18 -16.86
C GLY A 147 -17.22 5.37 -15.94
N HIS A 148 -17.04 6.55 -16.53
CA HIS A 148 -16.91 7.79 -15.76
C HIS A 148 -18.19 8.08 -14.97
N TRP A 149 -18.03 8.58 -13.74
CA TRP A 149 -19.17 8.94 -12.91
C TRP A 149 -19.99 10.06 -13.54
N GLN A 150 -21.29 9.83 -13.67
CA GLN A 150 -22.25 10.78 -14.19
C GLN A 150 -23.27 11.17 -13.13
N ARG A 151 -23.82 12.38 -13.23
CA ARG A 151 -24.83 12.86 -12.27
C ARG A 151 -26.10 11.98 -12.25
N SER A 152 -26.46 11.39 -13.40
CA SER A 152 -27.58 10.45 -13.53
C SER A 152 -27.42 9.20 -12.66
N PHE A 153 -26.19 8.76 -12.39
CA PHE A 153 -25.93 7.57 -11.56
C PHE A 153 -26.35 7.76 -10.11
N LYS A 154 -26.53 9.00 -9.64
CA LYS A 154 -27.00 9.26 -8.27
C LYS A 154 -28.41 8.71 -8.01
N GLU A 155 -29.22 8.60 -9.06
CA GLU A 155 -30.60 8.12 -8.96
C GLU A 155 -30.69 6.58 -8.99
N ASP A 156 -29.60 5.90 -9.36
CA ASP A 156 -29.51 4.44 -9.41
C ASP A 156 -28.83 3.90 -8.15
N ASP A 157 -29.61 3.20 -7.31
CA ASP A 157 -29.12 2.65 -6.05
C ASP A 157 -28.10 1.50 -6.26
N ASN A 158 -28.04 0.90 -7.45
CA ASN A 158 -27.07 -0.14 -7.80
C ASN A 158 -25.70 0.45 -8.19
N ILE A 159 -25.62 1.73 -8.55
CA ILE A 159 -24.36 2.34 -8.98
C ILE A 159 -23.62 2.99 -7.79
N GLY A 160 -22.40 2.53 -7.54
CA GLY A 160 -21.46 3.12 -6.58
C GLY A 160 -20.42 3.99 -7.26
N ASN A 161 -19.82 4.94 -6.53
CA ASN A 161 -18.68 5.72 -7.01
C ASN A 161 -17.37 5.12 -6.49
N CYS A 162 -16.33 5.12 -7.32
CA CYS A 162 -14.98 4.76 -6.91
C CYS A 162 -13.90 5.60 -7.62
N GLN A 163 -12.71 5.62 -7.06
CA GLN A 163 -11.53 6.24 -7.67
C GLN A 163 -10.27 5.49 -7.22
N PHE A 164 -9.34 5.30 -8.15
CA PHE A 164 -8.08 4.62 -7.92
C PHE A 164 -6.99 5.65 -7.64
N TYR A 165 -6.18 5.36 -6.63
CA TYR A 165 -5.03 6.14 -6.23
C TYR A 165 -3.82 5.22 -6.09
N GLU A 166 -2.65 5.80 -6.27
CA GLU A 166 -1.37 5.23 -5.86
C GLU A 166 -0.80 6.06 -4.71
N LEU A 167 -0.25 5.38 -3.71
CA LEU A 167 0.11 5.99 -2.44
C LEU A 167 1.52 5.59 -1.98
N PHE A 168 2.22 6.52 -1.32
CA PHE A 168 3.31 6.19 -0.40
C PHE A 168 2.92 6.53 1.04
N LEU A 169 3.11 5.59 1.96
CA LEU A 169 3.02 5.85 3.39
C LEU A 169 4.35 6.41 3.90
N LEU A 170 4.28 7.40 4.77
CA LEU A 170 5.43 8.02 5.42
C LEU A 170 5.37 7.82 6.94
N ASN A 171 6.55 7.79 7.57
CA ASN A 171 6.66 7.91 9.02
C ASN A 171 6.52 9.38 9.49
N GLU A 172 6.62 9.59 10.80
CA GLU A 172 6.53 10.91 11.45
C GLU A 172 7.61 11.91 10.97
N HIS A 173 8.71 11.40 10.42
CA HIS A 173 9.82 12.20 9.90
C HIS A 173 9.77 12.38 8.37
N ASN A 174 8.65 12.02 7.72
CA ASN A 174 8.45 12.08 6.28
C ASN A 174 9.33 11.14 5.45
N PHE A 175 9.89 10.08 6.05
CA PHE A 175 10.55 9.02 5.29
C PHE A 175 9.53 7.97 4.85
N PRO A 176 9.61 7.46 3.61
CA PRO A 176 8.78 6.36 3.15
C PRO A 176 8.88 5.14 4.06
N LEU A 177 7.76 4.45 4.26
CA LEU A 177 7.73 3.16 4.95
C LEU A 177 8.09 2.00 4.01
N HIS A 178 7.94 2.20 2.71
CA HIS A 178 8.06 1.16 1.69
C HIS A 178 8.59 1.74 0.37
N THR A 179 9.13 0.88 -0.50
CA THR A 179 9.79 1.29 -1.75
C THR A 179 8.87 1.27 -2.97
N VAL A 180 7.86 0.39 -2.98
CA VAL A 180 6.88 0.25 -4.08
C VAL A 180 5.57 0.95 -3.70
N PRO A 181 4.95 1.77 -4.58
CA PRO A 181 3.67 2.40 -4.29
C PRO A 181 2.55 1.41 -3.99
N LEU A 182 1.59 1.82 -3.17
CA LEU A 182 0.40 1.04 -2.85
C LEU A 182 -0.77 1.44 -3.74
N SER A 183 -1.51 0.48 -4.26
CA SER A 183 -2.81 0.69 -4.89
C SER A 183 -3.90 0.87 -3.84
N TYR A 184 -4.68 1.94 -3.99
CA TYR A 184 -5.82 2.25 -3.15
C TYR A 184 -7.07 2.53 -3.97
N VAL A 185 -8.09 1.71 -3.77
CA VAL A 185 -9.41 1.91 -4.38
C VAL A 185 -10.37 2.50 -3.36
N ALA A 186 -10.56 3.82 -3.40
CA ALA A 186 -11.53 4.48 -2.55
C ALA A 186 -12.93 4.30 -3.14
N LYS A 187 -13.91 3.93 -2.32
CA LYS A 187 -15.31 3.72 -2.74
C LYS A 187 -16.29 4.56 -1.91
N GLY A 188 -17.43 4.92 -2.49
CA GLY A 188 -18.57 5.46 -1.75
C GLY A 188 -18.28 6.77 -1.00
N ALA A 189 -18.76 6.83 0.25
CA ALA A 189 -18.57 7.98 1.13
C ALA A 189 -17.10 8.21 1.53
N ASN A 190 -16.31 7.15 1.64
CA ASN A 190 -14.87 7.26 1.87
C ASN A 190 -14.21 7.99 0.68
N GLN A 191 -14.48 7.56 -0.56
CA GLN A 191 -13.93 8.22 -1.75
C GLN A 191 -14.24 9.71 -1.78
N ALA A 192 -15.51 10.06 -1.58
CA ALA A 192 -15.96 11.45 -1.65
C ALA A 192 -15.21 12.33 -0.64
N THR A 193 -15.03 11.84 0.58
CA THR A 193 -14.36 12.59 1.65
C THR A 193 -12.84 12.59 1.51
N PHE A 194 -12.24 11.49 1.06
CA PHE A 194 -10.81 11.41 0.76
C PHE A 194 -10.42 12.41 -0.32
N SER A 195 -11.14 12.39 -1.46
CA SER A 195 -10.87 13.31 -2.57
C SER A 195 -11.06 14.76 -2.16
N GLN A 196 -12.09 15.06 -1.37
CA GLN A 196 -12.37 16.42 -0.92
C GLN A 196 -11.25 16.96 -0.02
N GLU A 197 -10.88 16.22 1.02
CA GLU A 197 -9.87 16.66 1.99
C GLU A 197 -8.47 16.68 1.37
N TRP A 198 -8.13 15.73 0.49
CA TRP A 198 -6.87 15.79 -0.25
C TRP A 198 -6.78 17.02 -1.17
N GLN A 199 -7.87 17.36 -1.86
CA GLN A 199 -7.90 18.57 -2.69
C GLN A 199 -7.74 19.84 -1.87
N LYS A 200 -8.39 19.93 -0.70
CA LYS A 200 -8.23 21.06 0.24
C LYS A 200 -6.77 21.22 0.67
N LEU A 201 -6.15 20.14 1.15
CA LEU A 201 -4.73 20.14 1.52
C LEU A 201 -3.86 20.69 0.38
N THR A 202 -4.03 20.18 -0.85
CA THR A 202 -3.18 20.65 -1.97
C THR A 202 -3.35 22.13 -2.27
N GLN A 203 -4.55 22.69 -2.06
CA GLN A 203 -4.81 24.12 -2.20
C GLN A 203 -4.16 24.93 -1.07
N GLU A 204 -4.23 24.44 0.16
CA GLU A 204 -3.64 25.07 1.35
C GLU A 204 -2.11 25.10 1.27
N VAL A 205 -1.48 23.98 0.88
CA VAL A 205 -0.03 23.92 0.59
C VAL A 205 0.34 24.87 -0.56
N THR A 206 -0.48 24.92 -1.62
CA THR A 206 -0.25 25.84 -2.75
C THR A 206 -0.31 27.30 -2.30
N ALA A 207 -1.26 27.65 -1.43
CA ALA A 207 -1.38 29.00 -0.87
C ALA A 207 -0.17 29.36 0.00
N CYS A 208 0.26 28.46 0.90
CA CYS A 208 1.44 28.67 1.74
C CYS A 208 2.72 28.80 0.90
N HIS A 209 2.89 27.97 -0.13
CA HIS A 209 3.98 28.08 -1.10
C HIS A 209 3.94 29.44 -1.82
N ALA A 210 2.77 29.89 -2.27
CA ALA A 210 2.65 31.16 -2.99
C ALA A 210 3.00 32.36 -2.11
N LEU A 211 2.45 32.40 -0.90
CA LEU A 211 2.72 33.45 0.09
C LEU A 211 4.20 33.49 0.48
N SER A 212 4.81 32.34 0.77
CA SER A 212 6.23 32.26 1.18
C SER A 212 7.21 32.69 0.08
N ASN A 213 6.80 32.63 -1.19
CA ASN A 213 7.63 33.03 -2.33
C ASN A 213 7.23 34.39 -2.94
N GLY A 214 6.23 35.08 -2.37
CA GLY A 214 5.75 36.35 -2.91
C GLY A 214 5.17 36.25 -4.33
N ILE A 215 4.59 35.10 -4.68
CA ILE A 215 3.98 34.85 -5.99
C ILE A 215 2.46 34.67 -5.88
N ALA A 216 1.75 34.78 -7.00
CA ALA A 216 0.33 34.46 -7.05
C ALA A 216 0.08 32.95 -6.85
N ALA A 217 -0.96 32.61 -6.09
CA ALA A 217 -1.41 31.23 -5.88
C ALA A 217 -2.07 30.65 -7.15
N ARG A 218 -1.25 30.24 -8.11
CA ARG A 218 -1.72 29.57 -9.33
C ARG A 218 -1.95 28.07 -9.06
N PRO A 219 -2.97 27.46 -9.69
CA PRO A 219 -3.19 26.02 -9.63
C PRO A 219 -1.93 25.25 -10.00
N LYS A 220 -1.62 24.22 -9.21
CA LYS A 220 -0.48 23.34 -9.43
C LYS A 220 -0.91 22.03 -10.10
N ASP A 221 0.00 21.44 -10.87
CA ASP A 221 -0.23 20.19 -11.59
C ASP A 221 -0.06 18.96 -10.67
N ALA A 222 -0.25 17.77 -11.24
CA ALA A 222 -0.12 16.50 -10.53
C ALA A 222 1.30 16.26 -9.96
N ARG A 223 2.35 16.77 -10.62
CA ARG A 223 3.75 16.66 -10.14
C ARG A 223 3.95 17.39 -8.82
N PHE A 224 3.35 18.56 -8.65
CA PHE A 224 3.39 19.27 -7.37
C PHE A 224 2.47 18.62 -6.34
N LYS A 225 1.24 18.27 -6.72
CA LYS A 225 0.23 17.71 -5.80
C LYS A 225 0.64 16.37 -5.19
N SER A 226 1.32 15.53 -5.95
CA SER A 226 1.86 14.24 -5.48
C SER A 226 2.97 14.39 -4.43
N LEU A 227 3.57 15.58 -4.29
CA LEU A 227 4.57 15.88 -3.27
C LEU A 227 3.97 16.47 -1.99
N CYS A 228 2.65 16.71 -1.95
CA CYS A 228 1.95 17.13 -0.74
C CYS A 228 1.70 15.93 0.17
N ILE A 229 2.07 16.05 1.44
CA ILE A 229 1.86 15.01 2.45
C ILE A 229 0.47 15.19 3.05
N PHE A 230 -0.38 14.21 2.84
CA PHE A 230 -1.73 14.16 3.35
C PHE A 230 -1.77 13.39 4.66
N GLU A 231 -2.17 14.07 5.73
CA GLU A 231 -2.39 13.46 7.04
C GLU A 231 -3.88 13.51 7.39
N PRO A 232 -4.70 12.57 6.86
CA PRO A 232 -6.14 12.55 7.10
C PRO A 232 -6.48 12.13 8.52
N GLU A 233 -7.56 12.69 9.04
CA GLU A 233 -8.24 12.23 10.24
C GLU A 233 -9.43 11.35 9.84
N VAL A 234 -9.42 10.10 10.30
CA VAL A 234 -10.48 9.13 9.99
C VAL A 234 -11.43 8.92 11.17
N LYS A 235 -12.69 8.63 10.84
CA LYS A 235 -13.70 8.27 11.83
C LYS A 235 -14.66 7.24 11.27
N ARG A 236 -15.03 6.28 12.12
CA ARG A 236 -16.16 5.38 11.86
C ARG A 236 -17.46 6.16 11.98
N GLU A 237 -18.16 6.35 10.87
CA GLU A 237 -19.43 7.08 10.85
C GLU A 237 -20.52 6.26 10.15
N LEU A 238 -21.74 6.36 10.64
CA LEU A 238 -22.91 5.78 10.00
C LEU A 238 -23.42 6.74 8.92
N VAL A 239 -23.24 6.40 7.65
CA VAL A 239 -23.49 7.30 6.52
C VAL A 239 -24.47 6.66 5.54
N GLY A 240 -25.28 7.49 4.88
CA GLY A 240 -26.28 7.07 3.89
C GLY A 240 -27.63 7.73 4.15
N GLN A 241 -28.34 8.07 3.06
CA GLN A 241 -29.66 8.68 3.15
C GLN A 241 -30.78 7.63 3.15
N LYS A 242 -30.76 6.70 2.18
CA LYS A 242 -31.74 5.60 2.08
C LYS A 242 -31.32 4.39 2.90
N GLN A 243 -30.09 3.90 2.69
CA GLN A 243 -29.49 2.81 3.44
C GLN A 243 -28.27 3.32 4.17
N LYS A 244 -28.27 3.21 5.51
CA LYS A 244 -27.17 3.63 6.35
C LYS A 244 -26.21 2.47 6.57
N SER A 245 -24.92 2.70 6.34
CA SER A 245 -23.85 1.75 6.63
C SER A 245 -22.67 2.45 7.28
N PHE A 246 -21.93 1.72 8.12
CA PHE A 246 -20.71 2.26 8.72
C PHE A 246 -19.62 2.37 7.65
N THR A 247 -18.92 3.49 7.64
CA THR A 247 -17.82 3.76 6.72
C THR A 247 -16.64 4.39 7.45
N CYS A 248 -15.44 4.13 6.95
CA CYS A 248 -14.24 4.87 7.33
C CYS A 248 -14.27 6.20 6.60
N ARG A 249 -14.77 7.25 7.26
CA ARG A 249 -14.88 8.58 6.67
C ARG A 249 -13.65 9.42 7.02
N ILE A 250 -13.19 10.22 6.07
CA ILE A 250 -12.22 11.27 6.35
C ILE A 250 -13.02 12.49 6.85
N VAL A 251 -12.78 12.90 8.10
CA VAL A 251 -13.50 14.01 8.74
C VAL A 251 -12.73 15.32 8.71
N GLY A 252 -11.45 15.26 8.37
CA GLY A 252 -10.58 16.40 8.23
C GLY A 252 -9.17 15.94 7.87
N HIS A 253 -8.24 16.88 7.92
CA HIS A 253 -6.81 16.63 7.76
C HIS A 253 -6.03 17.64 8.59
N THR A 254 -4.76 17.34 8.83
CA THR A 254 -3.87 18.30 9.51
C THR A 254 -3.59 19.47 8.56
N VAL A 255 -4.09 20.66 8.93
CA VAL A 255 -4.01 21.87 8.09
C VAL A 255 -2.60 22.49 8.16
N PRO A 256 -1.88 22.62 7.04
CA PRO A 256 -0.58 23.28 7.01
C PRO A 256 -0.72 24.78 7.30
N THR A 257 0.21 25.32 8.08
CA THR A 257 0.32 26.77 8.37
C THR A 257 1.54 27.38 7.68
N MET A 258 1.65 28.71 7.67
CA MET A 258 2.84 29.38 7.12
C MET A 258 4.16 28.94 7.78
N GLU A 259 4.10 28.46 9.03
CA GLU A 259 5.26 27.97 9.77
C GLU A 259 5.54 26.48 9.50
N THR A 260 4.51 25.68 9.23
CA THR A 260 4.60 24.22 9.20
C THR A 260 4.44 23.60 7.81
N TRP A 261 4.00 24.35 6.79
CA TRP A 261 3.64 23.79 5.49
C TRP A 261 4.77 23.01 4.80
N LYS A 262 6.03 23.35 5.06
CA LYS A 262 7.19 22.61 4.52
C LYS A 262 7.26 21.18 5.06
N GLN A 263 6.73 20.91 6.26
CA GLN A 263 6.59 19.57 6.80
C GLN A 263 5.53 18.75 6.06
N PHE A 264 4.67 19.41 5.27
CA PHE A 264 3.64 18.79 4.44
C PHE A 264 4.00 18.80 2.94
N PHE A 265 5.27 19.04 2.61
CA PHE A 265 5.72 19.10 1.22
C PHE A 265 7.13 18.54 1.04
N VAL A 266 7.25 17.40 0.34
CA VAL A 266 8.53 16.71 0.14
C VAL A 266 9.32 17.22 -1.08
N GLY A 267 8.80 18.22 -1.81
CA GLY A 267 9.40 18.67 -3.06
C GLY A 267 10.76 19.39 -2.94
N TYR A 268 11.26 19.60 -1.72
CA TYR A 268 12.59 20.13 -1.44
C TYR A 268 13.64 19.05 -1.14
N ASP A 269 13.21 17.81 -0.89
CA ASP A 269 14.11 16.66 -0.80
C ASP A 269 14.31 16.09 -2.20
N PRO A 270 15.50 16.22 -2.82
CA PRO A 270 15.71 15.79 -4.20
C PRO A 270 15.62 14.27 -4.36
N ILE A 271 16.00 13.49 -3.35
CA ILE A 271 16.01 12.03 -3.40
C ILE A 271 14.56 11.54 -3.30
N LEU A 272 13.84 11.98 -2.27
CA LEU A 272 12.45 11.57 -2.05
C LEU A 272 11.54 12.07 -3.19
N LYS A 273 11.72 13.30 -3.65
CA LYS A 273 10.98 13.83 -4.80
C LYS A 273 11.14 12.96 -6.05
N LYS A 274 12.38 12.52 -6.34
CA LYS A 274 12.65 11.64 -7.47
C LYS A 274 11.95 10.30 -7.28
N GLN A 275 12.09 9.67 -6.12
CA GLN A 275 11.41 8.41 -5.78
C GLN A 275 9.89 8.50 -5.96
N VAL A 276 9.28 9.61 -5.52
CA VAL A 276 7.83 9.83 -5.64
C VAL A 276 7.39 9.97 -7.08
N TRP A 277 8.16 10.69 -7.90
CA TRP A 277 7.83 10.87 -9.32
C TRP A 277 8.07 9.62 -10.14
N ASP A 278 9.13 8.87 -9.85
CA ASP A 278 9.43 7.60 -10.52
C ASP A 278 8.40 6.52 -10.13
N GLY A 279 8.00 6.46 -8.86
CA GLY A 279 7.03 5.49 -8.36
C GLY A 279 5.58 5.81 -8.73
N LEU A 280 5.09 7.03 -8.44
CA LEU A 280 3.68 7.39 -8.67
C LEU A 280 3.38 7.82 -10.11
N GLN A 281 4.43 8.08 -10.89
CA GLN A 281 4.38 8.51 -12.29
C GLN A 281 3.26 9.55 -12.56
N PRO A 282 3.24 10.70 -11.85
CA PRO A 282 2.09 11.63 -11.82
C PRO A 282 1.83 12.36 -13.14
N THR A 283 2.71 12.21 -14.13
CA THR A 283 2.56 12.75 -15.48
C THR A 283 1.83 11.82 -16.43
N LEU A 284 1.65 10.54 -16.06
CA LEU A 284 0.87 9.62 -16.87
C LEU A 284 -0.58 10.09 -16.95
N PRO A 285 -1.22 9.95 -18.12
CA PRO A 285 -2.63 10.25 -18.25
C PRO A 285 -3.42 9.32 -17.30
N PRO A 286 -4.54 9.80 -16.73
CA PRO A 286 -5.39 8.94 -15.93
C PRO A 286 -5.78 7.68 -16.72
N ALA A 287 -5.68 6.52 -16.09
CA ALA A 287 -6.15 5.27 -16.66
C ALA A 287 -7.65 5.38 -16.95
N ILE A 288 -8.03 5.00 -18.16
CA ILE A 288 -9.41 4.99 -18.64
C ILE A 288 -9.96 3.59 -18.36
N PRO A 289 -11.26 3.41 -18.07
CA PRO A 289 -11.84 2.07 -17.83
C PRO A 289 -11.49 1.01 -18.90
N GLU A 290 -11.30 1.45 -20.15
CA GLU A 290 -10.67 0.76 -21.30
C GLU A 290 -9.47 -0.15 -20.93
N THR A 291 -8.62 0.38 -20.06
CA THR A 291 -7.27 -0.10 -19.78
C THR A 291 -7.11 -0.65 -18.36
N LEU A 292 -8.18 -0.67 -17.55
CA LEU A 292 -8.08 -1.13 -16.17
C LEU A 292 -8.13 -2.66 -16.11
N ALA A 293 -6.95 -3.28 -15.99
CA ALA A 293 -6.87 -4.63 -15.43
C ALA A 293 -7.36 -4.55 -13.98
N LEU A 294 -8.58 -5.03 -13.76
CA LEU A 294 -9.22 -4.92 -12.45
C LEU A 294 -8.46 -5.81 -11.44
N PRO A 295 -8.20 -5.31 -10.23
CA PRO A 295 -7.67 -6.12 -9.15
C PRO A 295 -8.74 -7.13 -8.71
N GLY A 296 -8.76 -8.31 -9.32
CA GLY A 296 -9.47 -9.49 -8.81
C GLY A 296 -8.82 -9.99 -7.53
N GLY A 297 -9.63 -10.37 -6.54
CA GLY A 297 -9.20 -11.23 -5.45
C GLY A 297 -9.06 -12.66 -5.97
N ILE A 298 -7.96 -13.30 -5.58
CA ILE A 298 -7.64 -14.74 -5.55
C ILE A 298 -8.22 -15.56 -6.72
N GLU A 299 -7.37 -15.80 -7.72
CA GLU A 299 -7.47 -17.00 -8.56
C GLU A 299 -7.03 -18.20 -7.70
N GLU A 300 -7.95 -19.10 -7.36
CA GLU A 300 -7.64 -20.50 -7.10
C GLU A 300 -8.74 -21.37 -7.76
N GLU A 301 -8.30 -22.29 -8.62
CA GLU A 301 -9.10 -23.37 -9.23
C GLU A 301 -9.65 -24.36 -8.19
#